data_AF-A0A0Q5IT70-F1
#
_entry.id   AF-A0A0Q5IT70-F1
#
_cell.length_a   1.000
_cell.length_b   1.000
_cell.length_c   1.000
_cell.angle_alpha   90.00
_cell.angle_beta   90.00
_cell.angle_gamma   90.00
#
_symmetry.space_group_name_H-M   'P 1'
#
loop_
_entity.id
_entity.type
_entity.pdbx_description
1 polymer ?
#
loop_
_entity_poly.entity_id
_entity_poly.type
_entity_poly.pdbx_seq_one_letter_code
_entity_poly.pdbx_strand_id
1 'polypeptide(L)' 'MSHPAKLNCTSFSPADTARGEDGELYHLPTLRRLHALGRLTPGTPAHLLLLEALAGAAPVRARLIA' A
#
# COMPACT_ATOMS: atom_id res chain seq x y z
N MET A 1 -30.62 -23.21 -6.33
CA MET A 1 -29.49 -22.67 -7.11
C MET A 1 -28.81 -21.59 -6.28
N SER A 2 -27.67 -21.90 -5.65
CA SER A 2 -26.94 -20.90 -4.84
C SER A 2 -26.29 -19.88 -5.77
N HIS A 3 -26.64 -18.60 -5.62
CA HIS A 3 -25.90 -17.51 -6.25
C HIS A 3 -24.46 -17.53 -5.73
N PRO A 4 -23.43 -17.53 -6.59
CA PRO A 4 -22.08 -17.27 -6.11
C PRO A 4 -22.09 -15.87 -5.50
N ALA A 5 -21.67 -15.75 -4.25
CA ALA A 5 -21.50 -14.47 -3.60
C ALA A 5 -20.67 -13.57 -4.53
N LYS A 6 -21.19 -12.39 -4.88
CA LYS A 6 -20.50 -11.41 -5.72
C LYS A 6 -19.13 -11.16 -5.09
N LEU A 7 -18.07 -11.63 -5.73
CA LEU A 7 -16.72 -11.26 -5.36
C LEU A 7 -16.59 -9.74 -5.58
N ASN A 8 -16.10 -9.03 -4.57
CA ASN A 8 -15.80 -7.62 -4.71
C ASN A 8 -14.60 -7.48 -5.65
N CYS A 9 -14.87 -7.26 -6.94
CA CYS A 9 -13.83 -6.94 -7.91
C CYS A 9 -13.38 -5.50 -7.68
N THR A 10 -12.15 -5.32 -7.19
CA THR A 10 -11.49 -4.02 -7.16
C THR A 10 -10.63 -3.90 -8.42
N SER A 11 -10.76 -2.77 -9.13
CA SER A 11 -9.91 -2.49 -10.29
C SER A 11 -8.45 -2.52 -9.88
N PHE A 12 -7.66 -3.33 -10.59
CA PHE A 12 -6.21 -3.34 -10.46
C PHE A 12 -5.61 -2.28 -11.38
N SER A 13 -4.71 -1.46 -10.86
CA SER A 13 -3.87 -0.55 -11.64
C SER A 13 -2.41 -0.94 -11.43
N PRO A 14 -1.60 -1.10 -12.50
CA PRO A 14 -0.15 -1.29 -12.34
C PRO A 14 0.52 -0.15 -11.57
N ALA A 15 -0.04 1.07 -11.63
CA ALA A 15 0.44 2.22 -10.87
C ALA A 15 0.26 2.07 -9.35
N ASP A 16 -0.59 1.14 -8.91
CA ASP A 16 -0.78 0.79 -7.50
C ASP A 16 0.24 -0.26 -7.02
N THR A 17 1.21 -0.62 -7.85
CA THR A 17 2.26 -1.58 -7.50
C THR A 17 3.62 -0.92 -7.36
N ALA A 18 4.41 -1.42 -6.41
CA ALA A 18 5.80 -1.00 -6.21
C ALA A 18 6.66 -2.22 -5.91
N ARG A 19 7.91 -2.19 -6.36
CA ARG A 19 8.87 -3.26 -6.12
C ARG A 19 9.66 -2.97 -4.86
N GLY A 20 9.69 -3.92 -3.92
CA GLY A 20 10.49 -3.83 -2.70
C GLY A 20 11.98 -4.07 -2.96
N GLU A 21 12.80 -3.79 -1.95
CA GLU A 21 14.25 -4.08 -1.99
C GLU A 21 14.55 -5.59 -2.10
N ASP A 22 13.61 -6.42 -1.70
CA ASP A 22 13.64 -7.88 -1.88
C ASP A 22 13.36 -8.33 -3.33
N GLY A 23 13.03 -7.39 -4.23
CA GLY A 23 12.69 -7.67 -5.63
C GLY A 23 11.24 -8.08 -5.87
N GLU A 24 10.44 -8.23 -4.80
CA GLU A 24 9.04 -8.63 -4.88
C GLU A 24 8.14 -7.45 -5.26
N LEU A 25 7.05 -7.75 -5.98
CA LEU A 25 6.07 -6.74 -6.39
C LEU A 25 4.91 -6.69 -5.39
N TYR A 26 4.69 -5.52 -4.81
CA TYR A 26 3.68 -5.29 -3.78
C TYR A 26 2.55 -4.40 -4.29
N HIS A 27 1.31 -4.72 -3.92
CA HIS A 27 0.14 -3.89 -4.19
C HIS A 27 -0.10 -2.92 -3.02
N LEU A 28 0.16 -1.62 -3.25
CA LEU A 28 0.13 -0.56 -2.24
C LEU A 28 -1.24 -0.41 -1.54
N PRO A 29 -2.39 -0.48 -2.23
CA PRO A 29 -3.70 -0.44 -1.56
C PRO A 29 -3.90 -1.60 -0.59
N THR A 30 -3.40 -2.80 -0.93
CA THR A 30 -3.45 -3.96 -0.03
C THR A 30 -2.57 -3.72 1.19
N LEU A 31 -1.34 -3.22 1.00
CA LEU A 31 -0.44 -2.90 2.11
C LEU A 31 -1.04 -1.83 3.05
N ARG A 32 -1.63 -0.77 2.50
CA ARG A 32 -2.35 0.25 3.28
C ARG A 32 -3.46 -0.36 4.12
N ARG A 33 -4.25 -1.28 3.53
CA ARG A 33 -5.33 -1.97 4.24
C ARG A 33 -4.81 -2.89 5.34
N LEU A 34 -3.76 -3.67 5.07
CA LEU A 34 -3.14 -4.54 6.06
C LEU A 34 -2.55 -3.74 7.23
N HIS A 35 -1.89 -2.63 6.93
CA HIS A 35 -1.35 -1.72 7.93
C HIS A 35 -2.44 -1.09 8.80
N ALA A 36 -3.51 -0.58 8.19
CA ALA A 36 -4.66 -0.03 8.93
C ALA A 36 -5.34 -1.07 9.84
N LEU A 37 -5.27 -2.35 9.49
CA LEU A 37 -5.77 -3.46 10.30
C LEU A 37 -4.77 -3.97 11.35
N GLY A 38 -3.57 -3.39 11.44
CA GLY A 38 -2.49 -3.89 12.31
C GLY A 38 -1.96 -5.27 11.92
N ARG A 39 -2.21 -5.70 10.67
CA ARG A 39 -1.84 -7.02 10.13
C ARG A 39 -0.59 -7.00 9.26
N LEU A 40 0.03 -5.83 9.09
CA LEU A 40 1.30 -5.70 8.39
C LEU A 40 2.43 -5.77 9.42
N THR A 41 3.26 -6.81 9.35
CA THR A 41 4.35 -7.03 10.31
C THR A 41 5.40 -5.92 10.19
N PRO A 42 5.72 -5.20 11.28
CA PRO A 42 6.74 -4.17 11.27
C PRO A 42 8.12 -4.71 10.87
N GLY A 43 8.91 -3.89 10.19
CA GLY A 43 10.27 -4.22 9.74
C GLY A 43 10.37 -5.17 8.54
N THR A 44 9.25 -5.66 8.01
CA THR A 44 9.25 -6.43 6.74
C THR A 44 9.48 -5.52 5.52
N PRO A 45 9.98 -6.05 4.39
CA PRO A 45 10.12 -5.27 3.16
C PRO A 45 8.82 -4.58 2.74
N ALA A 46 7.70 -5.28 2.83
CA ALA A 46 6.36 -4.74 2.59
C ALA A 46 6.02 -3.53 3.49
N HIS A 47 6.40 -3.60 4.78
CA HIS A 47 6.17 -2.50 5.72
C HIS A 47 7.06 -1.29 5.41
N LEU A 48 8.34 -1.52 5.15
CA LEU A 48 9.29 -0.45 4.81
C LEU A 48 8.88 0.26 3.52
N LEU A 49 8.53 -0.51 2.48
CA LEU A 49 8.04 0.01 1.21
C LEU A 49 6.76 0.86 1.39
N LEU A 50 5.85 0.44 2.27
CA LEU A 50 4.67 1.23 2.58
C LEU A 50 5.06 2.57 3.24
N LEU A 51 6.00 2.58 4.18
CA LEU A 51 6.45 3.80 4.83
C LEU A 51 7.11 4.76 3.84
N GLU A 52 7.94 4.26 2.93
CA GLU A 52 8.55 5.05 1.85
C GLU A 52 7.49 5.65 0.92
N ALA A 53 6.52 4.83 0.51
CA ALA A 53 5.41 5.28 -0.33
C ALA A 53 4.56 6.37 0.36
N LEU A 54 4.37 6.27 1.68
CA LEU A 54 3.66 7.29 2.46
C LEU A 54 4.49 8.56 2.64
N ALA A 55 5.81 8.44 2.84
CA ALA A 55 6.72 9.56 2.95
C ALA A 55 6.82 10.35 1.63
N GLY A 56 6.87 9.66 0.48
CA GLY A 56 6.85 10.29 -0.84
C GLY A 56 5.50 10.89 -1.25
N ALA A 57 4.40 10.37 -0.69
CA ALA A 57 3.05 10.89 -0.90
C ALA A 57 2.65 12.02 0.06
N ALA A 58 3.45 12.28 1.11
CA ALA A 58 3.23 13.43 1.96
C ALA A 58 3.35 14.69 1.07
N PRO A 59 2.33 15.57 1.02
CA PRO A 59 2.51 16.86 0.36
C PRO A 59 3.72 17.50 1.02
N VAL A 60 4.71 17.91 0.22
CA VAL A 60 5.88 18.67 0.66
C VAL A 60 5.34 19.76 1.58
N ARG A 61 5.43 19.50 2.89
CA ARG A 61 4.70 20.28 3.88
C ARG A 61 5.30 21.66 3.76
N ALA A 62 4.43 22.60 3.40
CA ALA A 62 4.72 24.01 3.16
C ALA A 62 5.97 24.44 3.93
N ARG A 63 7.01 24.88 3.21
CA ARG A 63 8.06 25.70 3.82
C ARG A 63 7.33 26.88 4.45
N LEU A 64 7.08 26.80 5.76
CA LEU A 64 6.86 27.97 6.58
C LEU A 64 8.20 28.69 6.58
N ILE A 65 8.34 29.60 5.63
CA ILE A 65 9.34 30.65 5.67
C ILE A 65 8.91 31.52 6.86
N ALA A 66 9.66 31.41 7.96
CA ALA A 66 9.63 32.37 9.06
C ALA A 66 10.73 33.41 8.83
#